data_AF-A0A1T5IK76-F1
#
_entry.id   AF-A0A1T5IK76-F1
#
_cell.length_a   1.000
_cell.length_b   1.000
_cell.length_c   1.000
_cell.angle_alpha   90.00
_cell.angle_beta   90.00
_cell.angle_gamma   90.00
#
_symmetry.space_group_name_H-M   'P 1'
#
loop_
_entity.id
_entity.type
_entity.pdbx_description
1 polymer ?
#
loop_
_entity_poly.entity_id
_entity_poly.type
_entity_poly.pdbx_seq_one_letter_code
_entity_poly.pdbx_strand_id
1 'polypeptide(L)'
;MTERDALTQLWVGTYPKRGGAAGSGESIWRVALTPDGAVASAVPAVAATSPSFLALHPTGRTLYAVAETPAGTLSAFRVEAADDGSDDGVRLAPSGAVASGGDEPCHVLSRGDAVWVANYGDGVAASVDVDPATGDLAAEGVVAHPGVGTGPVVERQAGPHAHFVADSGDDVLVCDLGADVVRRYPAAGAEPGTAAEIAAVLPPGTGPRHLVMLPDGSLVVVGELDARVHLLVRDGDGWSPAAAVPVSPVAEAGRDYPAHVTLSADGARLHVGLRGADVLAVLRVVPAESGAPVLEHLADVPLGDGAWPRHHAVLSSDGADGAETVVVALQDRSELATVRLDPATGAGEVVARHALPTPPACVLES
;
A
#
# COMPACT_ATOMS: atom_id res chain seq x y z
N MET A 1 -5.73 -39.40 -4.20
CA MET A 1 -5.98 -38.07 -3.63
C MET A 1 -4.89 -37.19 -4.20
N THR A 2 -5.12 -36.67 -5.40
CA THR A 2 -4.18 -35.83 -6.15
C THR A 2 -3.95 -34.53 -5.38
N GLU A 3 -2.70 -34.07 -5.31
CA GLU A 3 -2.34 -32.73 -4.87
C GLU A 3 -3.28 -31.74 -5.57
N ARG A 4 -4.22 -31.14 -4.81
CA ARG A 4 -4.79 -29.87 -5.22
C ARG A 4 -3.63 -28.89 -5.01
N ASP A 5 -3.06 -28.39 -6.10
CA ASP A 5 -2.14 -27.27 -6.04
C ASP A 5 -2.80 -26.17 -5.21
N ALA A 6 -2.16 -25.79 -4.10
CA ALA A 6 -2.72 -24.78 -3.21
C ALA A 6 -2.78 -23.44 -3.96
N LEU A 7 -3.98 -22.90 -4.12
CA LEU A 7 -4.18 -21.61 -4.77
C LEU A 7 -3.75 -20.50 -3.81
N THR A 8 -2.98 -19.53 -4.30
CA THR A 8 -2.69 -18.31 -3.55
C THR A 8 -3.92 -17.40 -3.58
N GLN A 9 -4.28 -16.83 -2.44
CA GLN A 9 -5.52 -16.09 -2.30
C GLN A 9 -5.25 -14.62 -2.03
N LEU A 10 -5.99 -13.77 -2.72
CA LEU A 10 -5.85 -12.32 -2.67
C LEU A 10 -7.19 -11.65 -2.39
N TRP A 11 -7.15 -10.57 -1.62
CA TRP A 11 -8.17 -9.54 -1.58
C TRP A 11 -7.76 -8.38 -2.49
N VAL A 12 -8.69 -7.90 -3.31
CA VAL A 12 -8.44 -6.79 -4.23
C VAL A 12 -9.45 -5.67 -4.00
N GLY A 13 -8.95 -4.52 -3.57
CA GLY A 13 -9.70 -3.28 -3.46
C GLY A 13 -9.82 -2.57 -4.81
N THR A 14 -10.88 -1.81 -5.03
CA THR A 14 -11.18 -1.19 -6.33
C THR A 14 -11.68 0.24 -6.22
N TYR A 15 -11.51 1.02 -7.29
CA TYR A 15 -12.16 2.32 -7.50
C TYR A 15 -13.39 2.18 -8.39
N PRO A 16 -14.28 3.19 -8.43
CA PRO A 16 -15.30 3.25 -9.46
C PRO A 16 -14.64 3.36 -10.83
N LYS A 17 -15.36 2.99 -11.88
CA LYS A 17 -14.90 3.25 -13.24
C LYS A 17 -14.61 4.74 -13.40
N ARG A 18 -13.61 5.08 -14.21
CA ARG A 18 -13.24 6.49 -14.46
C ARG A 18 -14.47 7.31 -14.87
N GLY A 19 -14.72 8.40 -14.14
CA GLY A 19 -15.90 9.27 -14.33
C GLY A 19 -17.19 8.78 -13.67
N GLY A 20 -17.16 7.60 -13.04
CA GLY A 20 -18.24 7.09 -12.18
C GLY A 20 -18.18 7.70 -10.78
N ALA A 21 -19.34 7.78 -10.12
CA ALA A 21 -19.42 8.18 -8.72
C ALA A 21 -18.97 7.05 -7.79
N ALA A 22 -18.50 7.38 -6.59
CA ALA A 22 -18.22 6.37 -5.57
C ALA A 22 -19.49 5.53 -5.28
N GLY A 23 -19.33 4.21 -5.16
CA GLY A 23 -20.42 3.26 -4.94
C GLY A 23 -21.19 2.86 -6.22
N SER A 24 -20.61 3.12 -7.40
CA SER A 24 -21.16 2.75 -8.71
C SER A 24 -20.63 1.42 -9.27
N GLY A 25 -20.52 0.41 -8.41
CA GLY A 25 -20.22 -0.97 -8.80
C GLY A 25 -18.87 -1.49 -8.31
N GLU A 26 -18.15 -0.72 -7.49
CA GLU A 26 -16.96 -1.19 -6.80
C GLU A 26 -17.27 -2.34 -5.84
N SER A 27 -16.26 -3.15 -5.60
CA SER A 27 -16.32 -4.26 -4.65
C SER A 27 -14.92 -4.54 -4.10
N ILE A 28 -14.88 -5.23 -2.97
CA ILE A 28 -13.70 -5.99 -2.58
C ILE A 28 -13.84 -7.35 -3.27
N TRP A 29 -12.82 -7.72 -4.04
CA TRP A 29 -12.79 -8.97 -4.78
C TRP A 29 -11.96 -10.01 -4.05
N ARG A 30 -12.38 -11.27 -4.13
CA ARG A 30 -11.55 -12.44 -3.82
C ARG A 30 -10.99 -12.99 -5.12
N VAL A 31 -9.66 -13.09 -5.20
CA VAL A 31 -8.95 -13.59 -6.38
C VAL A 31 -8.10 -14.77 -5.97
N ALA A 32 -8.23 -15.90 -6.67
CA ALA A 32 -7.41 -17.08 -6.47
C ALA A 32 -6.43 -17.23 -7.63
N LEU A 33 -5.15 -17.48 -7.34
CA LEU A 33 -4.10 -17.69 -8.31
C LEU A 33 -3.64 -19.14 -8.33
N THR A 34 -3.42 -19.68 -9.52
CA THR A 34 -2.69 -20.93 -9.72
C THR A 34 -1.19 -20.71 -9.48
N PRO A 35 -0.40 -21.78 -9.23
CA PRO A 35 1.05 -21.66 -8.98
C PRO A 35 1.86 -21.04 -10.12
N ASP A 36 1.36 -21.09 -11.36
CA ASP A 36 1.97 -20.44 -12.53
C ASP A 36 1.58 -18.95 -12.64
N GLY A 37 0.79 -18.42 -11.70
CA GLY A 37 0.43 -17.01 -11.60
C GLY A 37 -0.85 -16.61 -12.34
N ALA A 38 -1.54 -17.55 -12.98
CA ALA A 38 -2.82 -17.27 -13.64
C ALA A 38 -3.97 -17.13 -12.62
N VAL A 39 -4.97 -16.32 -12.94
CA VAL A 39 -6.17 -16.19 -12.10
C VAL A 39 -7.09 -17.40 -12.34
N ALA A 40 -7.23 -18.24 -11.32
CA ALA A 40 -8.16 -19.37 -11.29
C ALA A 40 -9.62 -18.89 -11.12
N SER A 41 -9.83 -17.92 -10.24
CA SER A 41 -11.14 -17.31 -10.00
C SER A 41 -11.01 -15.86 -9.53
N ALA A 42 -12.01 -15.06 -9.84
CA ALA A 42 -12.16 -13.69 -9.36
C ALA A 42 -13.64 -13.42 -9.10
N VAL A 43 -14.03 -13.33 -7.83
CA VAL A 43 -15.42 -13.17 -7.42
C VAL A 43 -15.59 -11.95 -6.52
N PRO A 44 -16.67 -11.17 -6.67
CA PRO A 44 -16.94 -10.07 -5.76
C PRO A 44 -17.29 -10.64 -4.38
N ALA A 45 -16.53 -10.29 -3.35
CA ALA A 45 -16.75 -10.79 -2.00
C ALA A 45 -17.74 -9.94 -1.20
N VAL A 46 -17.69 -8.61 -1.40
CA VAL A 46 -18.65 -7.66 -0.84
C VAL A 46 -18.65 -6.37 -1.67
N ALA A 47 -19.82 -5.79 -1.89
CA ALA A 47 -19.94 -4.45 -2.45
C ALA A 47 -19.51 -3.42 -1.40
N ALA A 48 -18.63 -2.49 -1.78
CA ALA A 48 -18.13 -1.45 -0.90
C ALA A 48 -17.87 -0.18 -1.72
N THR A 49 -18.01 0.99 -1.10
CA THR A 49 -17.80 2.29 -1.76
C THR A 49 -16.31 2.59 -1.83
N SER A 50 -15.75 2.70 -3.04
CA SER A 50 -14.33 3.02 -3.29
C SER A 50 -13.34 2.39 -2.29
N PRO A 51 -13.34 1.06 -2.12
CA PRO A 51 -12.44 0.33 -1.21
C PRO A 51 -10.99 0.36 -1.74
N SER A 52 -10.34 1.51 -1.68
CA SER A 52 -9.08 1.77 -2.39
C SER A 52 -7.86 1.18 -1.71
N PHE A 53 -7.94 0.91 -0.41
CA PHE A 53 -6.89 0.27 0.38
C PHE A 53 -7.47 -0.68 1.42
N LEU A 54 -6.78 -1.82 1.62
CA LEU A 54 -7.22 -2.89 2.51
C LEU A 54 -6.13 -3.21 3.54
N ALA A 55 -6.54 -3.66 4.72
CA ALA A 55 -5.63 -4.26 5.70
C ALA A 55 -6.31 -5.46 6.38
N LEU A 56 -5.55 -6.49 6.71
CA LEU A 56 -6.02 -7.61 7.53
C LEU A 56 -5.66 -7.39 8.98
N HIS A 57 -6.58 -7.70 9.87
CA HIS A 57 -6.27 -7.90 11.28
C HIS A 57 -5.24 -9.07 11.41
N PRO A 58 -4.28 -9.03 12.34
CA PRO A 58 -3.26 -10.08 12.48
C PRO A 58 -3.79 -11.50 12.68
N THR A 59 -5.04 -11.65 13.12
CA THR A 59 -5.70 -12.97 13.23
C THR A 59 -6.18 -13.53 11.89
N GLY A 60 -6.19 -12.73 10.82
CA GLY A 60 -6.73 -13.07 9.49
C GLY A 60 -8.26 -13.14 9.42
N ARG A 61 -8.97 -12.86 10.53
CA ARG A 61 -10.43 -13.04 10.65
C ARG A 61 -11.26 -11.81 10.36
N THR A 62 -10.61 -10.65 10.28
CA THR A 62 -11.26 -9.38 9.99
C THR A 62 -10.44 -8.61 8.98
N LEU A 63 -11.10 -8.16 7.92
CA LEU A 63 -10.54 -7.30 6.89
C LEU A 63 -11.09 -5.90 7.06
N TYR A 64 -10.22 -4.91 6.99
CA TYR A 64 -10.54 -3.50 7.01
C TYR A 64 -10.41 -2.92 5.61
N ALA A 65 -11.31 -2.00 5.26
CA ALA A 65 -11.24 -1.23 4.02
C ALA A 65 -11.57 0.23 4.28
N VAL A 66 -10.80 1.13 3.69
CA VAL A 66 -11.15 2.55 3.62
C VAL A 66 -12.16 2.78 2.53
N ALA A 67 -13.10 3.70 2.73
CA ALA A 67 -13.94 4.24 1.67
C ALA A 67 -13.41 5.62 1.27
N GLU A 68 -12.62 5.69 0.20
CA GLU A 68 -11.94 6.91 -0.24
C GLU A 68 -12.92 7.89 -0.88
N THR A 69 -13.58 8.67 -0.02
CA THR A 69 -14.55 9.70 -0.38
C THR A 69 -14.35 10.93 0.52
N PRO A 70 -14.89 12.11 0.17
CA PRO A 70 -14.77 13.29 1.02
C PRO A 70 -15.27 13.05 2.45
N ALA A 71 -16.35 12.29 2.65
CA ALA A 71 -16.80 11.85 3.97
C ALA A 71 -16.35 10.41 4.24
N GLY A 72 -15.03 10.24 4.40
CA GLY A 72 -14.38 8.95 4.48
C GLY A 72 -14.86 8.05 5.62
N THR A 73 -14.83 6.74 5.39
CA THR A 73 -15.10 5.75 6.44
C THR A 73 -14.05 4.65 6.46
N LEU A 74 -13.93 4.01 7.61
CA LEU A 74 -13.23 2.75 7.80
C LEU A 74 -14.29 1.67 8.08
N SER A 75 -14.36 0.65 7.22
CA SER A 75 -15.28 -0.48 7.37
C SER A 75 -14.53 -1.74 7.75
N ALA A 76 -15.13 -2.56 8.62
CA ALA A 76 -14.65 -3.88 9.00
C ALA A 76 -15.57 -4.98 8.48
N PHE A 77 -14.97 -6.08 8.05
CA PHE A 77 -15.65 -7.24 7.49
C PHE A 77 -15.09 -8.52 8.10
N ARG A 78 -15.95 -9.39 8.62
CA ARG A 78 -15.57 -10.75 9.02
C ARG A 78 -15.23 -11.58 7.80
N VAL A 79 -14.10 -12.26 7.87
CA VAL A 79 -13.71 -13.30 6.92
C VAL A 79 -14.36 -14.60 7.38
N GLU A 80 -15.43 -14.99 6.70
CA GLU A 80 -16.24 -16.16 7.05
C GLU A 80 -16.19 -17.22 5.96
N ALA A 81 -16.38 -18.49 6.34
CA ALA A 81 -16.63 -19.52 5.34
C ALA A 81 -17.95 -19.23 4.58
N ALA A 82 -17.95 -19.43 3.27
CA ALA A 82 -19.14 -19.36 2.44
C ALA A 82 -19.83 -20.74 2.43
N ASP A 83 -21.09 -20.80 2.87
CA ASP A 83 -21.90 -22.03 2.89
C ASP A 83 -22.58 -22.31 1.52
N ASP A 84 -22.06 -21.77 0.42
CA ASP A 84 -22.68 -21.83 -0.92
C ASP A 84 -22.20 -22.99 -1.80
N GLY A 85 -21.26 -23.81 -1.31
CA GLY A 85 -20.73 -24.96 -2.04
C GLY A 85 -19.74 -24.60 -3.15
N SER A 86 -19.26 -23.35 -3.22
CA SER A 86 -18.12 -22.99 -4.07
C SER A 86 -16.80 -23.55 -3.52
N ASP A 87 -15.86 -23.94 -4.41
CA ASP A 87 -14.51 -24.40 -4.00
C ASP A 87 -13.69 -23.27 -3.33
N ASP A 88 -14.12 -22.00 -3.46
CA ASP A 88 -13.44 -20.80 -2.95
C ASP A 88 -13.92 -20.35 -1.55
N GLY A 89 -15.07 -20.86 -1.08
CA GLY A 89 -15.43 -21.08 0.32
C GLY A 89 -15.30 -19.94 1.33
N VAL A 90 -15.09 -18.68 0.94
CA VAL A 90 -14.87 -17.54 1.85
C VAL A 90 -15.62 -16.29 1.38
N ARG A 91 -16.31 -15.61 2.29
CA ARG A 91 -17.01 -14.34 2.05
C ARG A 91 -16.63 -13.27 3.07
N LEU A 92 -16.96 -12.01 2.74
CA LEU A 92 -16.82 -10.87 3.65
C LEU A 92 -18.18 -10.46 4.19
N ALA A 93 -18.42 -10.64 5.49
CA ALA A 93 -19.63 -10.21 6.17
C ALA A 93 -19.37 -8.88 6.90
N PRO A 94 -20.09 -7.78 6.61
CA PRO A 94 -19.88 -6.51 7.32
C PRO A 94 -20.06 -6.67 8.85
N SER A 95 -19.08 -6.20 9.64
CA SER A 95 -19.16 -6.21 11.11
C SER A 95 -19.28 -4.82 11.73
N GLY A 96 -18.89 -3.77 11.01
CA GLY A 96 -19.03 -2.40 11.49
C GLY A 96 -18.40 -1.40 10.54
N ALA A 97 -18.72 -0.11 10.75
CA ALA A 97 -18.06 0.99 10.07
C ALA A 97 -18.04 2.22 10.99
N VAL A 98 -16.97 3.00 10.88
CA VAL A 98 -16.76 4.26 11.61
C VAL A 98 -16.28 5.34 10.64
N ALA A 99 -16.36 6.60 11.04
CA ALA A 99 -15.70 7.67 10.29
C ALA A 99 -14.18 7.44 10.29
N SER A 100 -13.48 7.74 9.18
CA SER A 100 -12.02 7.61 9.11
C SER A 100 -11.26 8.69 9.89
N GLY A 101 -11.98 9.67 10.43
CA GLY A 101 -11.41 10.81 11.15
C GLY A 101 -11.01 12.00 10.27
N GLY A 102 -11.10 11.87 8.94
CA GLY A 102 -10.82 12.92 7.96
C GLY A 102 -11.33 12.59 6.56
N ASP A 103 -10.89 13.37 5.58
CA ASP A 103 -11.40 13.31 4.20
C ASP A 103 -10.51 12.43 3.29
N GLU A 104 -11.13 11.67 2.39
CA GLU A 104 -10.46 10.84 1.37
C GLU A 104 -9.39 9.88 1.96
N PRO A 105 -9.78 8.93 2.85
CA PRO A 105 -8.87 7.95 3.41
C PRO A 105 -8.28 7.07 2.31
N CYS A 106 -6.96 7.05 2.19
CA CYS A 106 -6.25 6.41 1.08
C CYS A 106 -5.33 5.27 1.51
N HIS A 107 -5.14 5.08 2.82
CA HIS A 107 -4.32 3.99 3.37
C HIS A 107 -4.82 3.56 4.75
N VAL A 108 -4.67 2.28 5.06
CA VAL A 108 -5.02 1.69 6.36
C VAL A 108 -3.95 0.69 6.80
N LEU A 109 -3.64 0.67 8.10
CA LEU A 109 -2.74 -0.27 8.76
C LEU A 109 -3.44 -0.86 9.98
N SER A 110 -3.39 -2.19 10.14
CA SER A 110 -3.87 -2.86 11.35
C SER A 110 -2.71 -3.28 12.24
N ARG A 111 -2.77 -2.92 13.53
CA ARG A 111 -1.81 -3.31 14.57
C ARG A 111 -2.34 -4.38 15.53
N GLY A 112 -3.61 -4.75 15.38
CA GLY A 112 -4.28 -5.76 16.20
C GLY A 112 -5.20 -5.14 17.24
N ASP A 113 -4.67 -4.32 18.11
CA ASP A 113 -5.43 -3.54 19.11
C ASP A 113 -5.87 -2.16 18.59
N ALA A 114 -5.29 -1.69 17.49
CA ALA A 114 -5.68 -0.46 16.83
C ALA A 114 -5.58 -0.58 15.30
N VAL A 115 -6.33 0.27 14.61
CA VAL A 115 -6.20 0.52 13.18
C VAL A 115 -5.82 1.99 12.96
N TRP A 116 -4.85 2.22 12.09
CA TRP A 116 -4.43 3.56 11.67
C TRP A 116 -4.88 3.85 10.24
N VAL A 117 -5.33 5.07 10.00
CA VAL A 117 -5.82 5.54 8.69
C VAL A 117 -5.10 6.82 8.30
N ALA A 118 -4.71 6.92 7.03
CA ALA A 118 -4.19 8.15 6.44
C ALA A 118 -5.28 8.78 5.54
N ASN A 119 -5.72 9.99 5.89
CA ASN A 119 -6.71 10.78 5.16
C ASN A 119 -6.00 11.78 4.25
N TYR A 120 -6.10 11.55 2.94
CA TYR A 120 -5.36 12.33 1.94
C TYR A 120 -5.93 13.74 1.81
N GLY A 121 -7.26 13.88 1.80
CA GLY A 121 -7.95 15.10 1.40
C GLY A 121 -7.66 16.30 2.31
N ASP A 122 -7.46 16.04 3.61
CA ASP A 122 -7.27 17.07 4.64
C ASP A 122 -5.98 16.91 5.47
N GLY A 123 -5.20 15.85 5.20
CA GLY A 123 -3.93 15.61 5.88
C GLY A 123 -4.05 14.99 7.27
N VAL A 124 -5.20 14.45 7.65
CA VAL A 124 -5.42 13.84 8.96
C VAL A 124 -4.90 12.40 9.00
N ALA A 125 -4.07 12.06 9.99
CA ALA A 125 -3.90 10.67 10.42
C ALA A 125 -4.90 10.36 11.54
N ALA A 126 -5.45 9.15 11.60
CA ALA A 126 -6.36 8.77 12.67
C ALA A 126 -6.06 7.37 13.21
N SER A 127 -6.24 7.17 14.51
CA SER A 127 -6.26 5.86 15.15
C SER A 127 -7.70 5.48 15.52
N VAL A 128 -8.02 4.20 15.41
CA VAL A 128 -9.30 3.61 15.80
C VAL A 128 -9.02 2.42 16.70
N ASP A 129 -9.58 2.45 17.90
CA ASP A 129 -9.48 1.31 18.82
C ASP A 129 -10.19 0.08 18.26
N VAL A 130 -9.55 -1.08 18.46
CA VAL A 130 -10.03 -2.38 17.99
C VAL A 130 -10.07 -3.37 19.14
N ASP A 131 -11.13 -4.18 19.22
CA ASP A 131 -11.12 -5.35 20.09
C ASP A 131 -10.09 -6.36 19.56
N PRO A 132 -8.95 -6.61 20.25
CA PRO A 132 -7.89 -7.45 19.71
C PRO A 132 -8.28 -8.93 19.55
N ALA A 133 -9.31 -9.40 20.27
CA ALA A 133 -9.78 -10.78 20.16
C ALA A 133 -10.59 -10.99 18.88
N THR A 134 -11.29 -9.95 18.43
CA THR A 134 -12.26 -10.07 17.36
C THR A 134 -11.92 -9.23 16.14
N GLY A 135 -11.21 -8.11 16.26
CA GLY A 135 -10.99 -7.16 15.19
C GLY A 135 -12.17 -6.19 14.97
N ASP A 136 -13.14 -6.12 15.89
CA ASP A 136 -14.24 -5.17 15.75
C ASP A 136 -13.80 -3.74 16.09
N LEU A 137 -14.29 -2.78 15.31
CA LEU A 137 -14.02 -1.35 15.47
C LEU A 137 -14.83 -0.77 16.64
N ALA A 138 -14.19 0.01 17.51
CA ALA A 138 -14.87 0.77 18.54
C ALA A 138 -15.22 2.18 18.03
N ALA A 139 -16.51 2.47 17.82
CA ALA A 139 -16.95 3.75 17.24
C ALA A 139 -16.58 4.98 18.08
N GLU A 140 -16.55 4.87 19.41
CA GLU A 140 -16.13 5.95 20.31
C GLU A 140 -14.61 6.09 20.42
N GLY A 141 -13.85 5.18 19.80
CA GLY A 141 -12.38 5.12 19.84
C GLY A 141 -11.68 5.76 18.63
N VAL A 142 -12.38 6.59 17.84
CA VAL A 142 -11.76 7.30 16.71
C VAL A 142 -11.06 8.57 17.22
N VAL A 143 -9.73 8.62 17.07
CA VAL A 143 -8.91 9.77 17.43
C VAL A 143 -8.22 10.32 16.19
N ALA A 144 -8.51 11.59 15.87
CA ALA A 144 -7.93 12.29 14.73
C ALA A 144 -6.69 13.11 15.14
N HIS A 145 -5.69 13.11 14.26
CA HIS A 145 -4.43 13.82 14.38
C HIS A 145 -4.21 14.70 13.13
N PRO A 146 -4.67 15.97 13.16
CA PRO A 146 -4.51 16.87 12.03
C PRO A 146 -3.06 17.10 11.65
N GLY A 147 -2.75 16.96 10.36
CA GLY A 147 -1.47 17.39 9.78
C GLY A 147 -1.35 18.91 9.72
N VAL A 148 -0.12 19.41 9.57
CA VAL A 148 0.17 20.83 9.37
C VAL A 148 1.36 21.01 8.43
N GLY A 149 1.33 22.03 7.60
CA GLY A 149 2.44 22.36 6.69
C GLY A 149 2.00 22.42 5.25
N THR A 150 2.98 22.74 4.40
CA THR A 150 2.83 22.93 2.95
C THR A 150 4.17 22.64 2.28
N GLY A 151 4.16 22.49 0.97
CA GLY A 151 5.34 22.26 0.15
C GLY A 151 5.32 23.13 -1.13
N PRO A 152 6.42 23.13 -1.91
CA PRO A 152 6.58 24.03 -3.05
C PRO A 152 5.71 23.68 -4.27
N VAL A 153 5.21 22.44 -4.40
CA VAL A 153 4.36 22.03 -5.52
C VAL A 153 2.92 22.42 -5.24
N VAL A 154 2.58 23.68 -5.51
CA VAL A 154 1.32 24.34 -5.11
C VAL A 154 0.07 23.50 -5.36
N GLU A 155 -0.06 22.84 -6.51
CA GLU A 155 -1.26 22.04 -6.83
C GLU A 155 -1.40 20.74 -6.02
N ARG A 156 -0.30 20.27 -5.40
CA ARG A 156 -0.22 18.99 -4.70
C ARG A 156 0.18 19.13 -3.22
N GLN A 157 0.57 20.33 -2.80
CA GLN A 157 1.17 20.61 -1.49
C GLN A 157 0.70 21.95 -0.90
N ALA A 158 -0.51 22.41 -1.28
CA ALA A 158 -1.14 23.60 -0.70
C ALA A 158 -1.51 23.43 0.78
N GLY A 159 -1.54 22.19 1.27
CA GLY A 159 -1.79 21.80 2.64
C GLY A 159 -1.21 20.41 2.90
N PRO A 160 -1.38 19.87 4.13
CA PRO A 160 -0.94 18.52 4.46
C PRO A 160 -1.76 17.46 3.70
N HIS A 161 -1.13 16.34 3.40
CA HIS A 161 -1.75 15.19 2.73
C HIS A 161 -1.15 13.89 3.28
N ALA A 162 -1.78 13.32 4.32
CA ALA A 162 -1.36 12.06 4.90
C ALA A 162 -1.66 10.94 3.91
N HIS A 163 -0.61 10.25 3.44
CA HIS A 163 -0.73 9.30 2.33
C HIS A 163 -0.47 7.84 2.76
N PHE A 164 0.29 7.62 3.83
CA PHE A 164 0.68 6.27 4.23
C PHE A 164 0.92 6.21 5.73
N VAL A 165 0.53 5.10 6.35
CA VAL A 165 0.78 4.78 7.76
C VAL A 165 1.58 3.49 7.84
N ALA A 166 2.69 3.50 8.59
CA ALA A 166 3.59 2.36 8.74
C ALA A 166 3.83 2.04 10.21
N ASP A 167 3.87 0.76 10.56
CA ASP A 167 4.30 0.33 11.88
C ASP A 167 5.83 0.39 11.97
N SER A 168 6.34 0.92 13.08
CA SER A 168 7.77 0.98 13.39
C SER A 168 8.11 0.34 14.74
N GLY A 169 7.18 -0.43 15.33
CA GLY A 169 7.30 -0.99 16.67
C GLY A 169 6.58 -0.10 17.68
N ASP A 170 7.32 0.69 18.46
CA ASP A 170 6.72 1.54 19.50
C ASP A 170 5.96 2.76 18.95
N ASP A 171 6.11 3.03 17.65
CA ASP A 171 5.51 4.18 16.98
C ASP A 171 4.82 3.78 15.66
N VAL A 172 3.95 4.68 15.19
CA VAL A 172 3.43 4.73 13.82
C VAL A 172 4.05 5.90 13.07
N LEU A 173 4.56 5.62 11.88
CA LEU A 173 5.06 6.63 10.96
C LEU A 173 3.99 7.02 9.94
N VAL A 174 3.90 8.30 9.62
CA VAL A 174 2.97 8.81 8.60
C VAL A 174 3.70 9.63 7.56
N CYS A 175 3.62 9.22 6.30
CA CYS A 175 4.10 10.04 5.18
C CYS A 175 3.09 11.17 4.92
N ASP A 176 3.53 12.42 5.07
CA ASP A 176 2.75 13.61 4.73
C ASP A 176 3.29 14.21 3.43
N LEU A 177 2.64 13.84 2.31
CA LEU A 177 2.99 14.27 0.96
C LEU A 177 2.98 15.79 0.86
N GLY A 178 1.99 16.41 1.48
CA GLY A 178 1.72 17.84 1.40
C GLY A 178 2.75 18.71 2.10
N ALA A 179 3.47 18.16 3.08
CA ALA A 179 4.42 18.89 3.92
C ALA A 179 5.88 18.42 3.80
N ASP A 180 6.18 17.45 2.92
CA ASP A 180 7.52 16.88 2.73
C ASP A 180 8.14 16.30 4.01
N VAL A 181 7.32 15.65 4.86
CA VAL A 181 7.79 15.07 6.12
C VAL A 181 7.28 13.65 6.34
N VAL A 182 8.02 12.90 7.16
CA VAL A 182 7.50 11.72 7.85
C VAL A 182 7.22 12.11 9.29
N ARG A 183 5.98 11.90 9.73
CA ARG A 183 5.53 12.15 11.09
C ARG A 183 5.62 10.89 11.93
N ARG A 184 5.70 11.05 13.25
CA ARG A 184 5.72 9.97 14.23
C ARG A 184 4.64 10.19 15.28
N TYR A 185 3.91 9.12 15.57
CA TYR A 185 2.92 9.04 16.64
C TYR A 185 3.18 7.81 17.51
N PRO A 186 2.98 7.88 18.83
CA PRO A 186 3.03 6.70 19.69
C PRO A 186 2.04 5.62 19.25
N ALA A 187 2.49 4.37 19.22
CA ALA A 187 1.68 3.22 18.82
C ALA A 187 0.46 2.98 19.70
N ALA A 188 0.60 3.19 21.00
CA ALA A 188 -0.41 2.95 22.03
C ALA A 188 -1.61 3.91 21.97
N GLY A 189 -1.78 4.62 20.85
CA GLY A 189 -2.66 5.75 20.72
C GLY A 189 -1.99 7.02 21.23
N ALA A 190 -2.36 8.13 20.62
CA ALA A 190 -2.05 9.44 21.13
C ALA A 190 -3.38 10.10 21.55
N GLU A 191 -3.37 10.87 22.63
CA GLU A 191 -4.57 11.60 23.04
C GLU A 191 -5.02 12.56 21.92
N PRO A 192 -6.33 12.83 21.77
CA PRO A 192 -6.82 13.81 20.81
C PRO A 192 -6.05 15.13 20.89
N GLY A 193 -5.54 15.59 19.75
CA GLY A 193 -4.73 16.82 19.68
C GLY A 193 -3.25 16.68 20.05
N THR A 194 -2.74 15.45 20.25
CA THR A 194 -1.30 15.22 20.36
C THR A 194 -0.61 15.64 19.05
N ALA A 195 0.31 16.60 19.15
CA ALA A 195 1.10 17.04 18.01
C ALA A 195 2.05 15.92 17.58
N ALA A 196 2.07 15.63 16.28
CA ALA A 196 3.00 14.65 15.74
C ALA A 196 4.44 15.13 15.90
N GLU A 197 5.34 14.23 16.25
CA GLU A 197 6.76 14.50 16.11
C GLU A 197 7.16 14.39 14.64
N ILE A 198 8.15 15.18 14.21
CA ILE A 198 8.70 15.06 12.86
C ILE A 198 9.84 14.06 12.92
N ALA A 199 9.59 12.87 12.37
CA ALA A 199 10.54 11.78 12.31
C ALA A 199 11.65 12.04 11.28
N ALA A 200 11.27 12.67 10.16
CA ALA A 200 12.19 13.07 9.10
C ALA A 200 11.62 14.24 8.31
N VAL A 201 12.52 15.09 7.81
CA VAL A 201 12.20 16.13 6.81
C VAL A 201 12.88 15.73 5.50
N LEU A 202 12.10 15.63 4.43
CA LEU A 202 12.60 15.33 3.09
C LEU A 202 12.86 16.63 2.32
N PRO A 203 13.64 16.57 1.21
CA PRO A 203 13.84 17.73 0.35
C PRO A 203 12.49 18.33 -0.12
N PRO A 204 12.36 19.67 -0.19
CA PRO A 204 11.12 20.29 -0.64
C PRO A 204 10.70 19.82 -2.05
N GLY A 205 9.42 19.47 -2.20
CA GLY A 205 8.85 18.95 -3.45
C GLY A 205 9.03 17.44 -3.65
N THR A 206 9.44 16.71 -2.61
CA THR A 206 9.54 15.25 -2.66
C THR A 206 8.15 14.61 -2.76
N GLY A 207 7.21 15.05 -1.92
CA GLY A 207 5.91 14.42 -1.75
C GLY A 207 6.04 12.97 -1.29
N PRO A 208 6.51 12.70 -0.05
CA PRO A 208 6.65 11.35 0.46
C PRO A 208 5.31 10.62 0.42
N ARG A 209 5.28 9.48 -0.27
CA ARG A 209 4.04 8.74 -0.54
C ARG A 209 3.95 7.51 0.33
N HIS A 210 4.70 6.45 0.02
CA HIS A 210 4.78 5.21 0.77
C HIS A 210 6.22 4.98 1.24
N LEU A 211 6.41 4.14 2.26
CA LEU A 211 7.74 3.78 2.75
C LEU A 211 7.85 2.29 3.09
N VAL A 212 9.08 1.79 3.13
CA VAL A 212 9.45 0.53 3.78
C VAL A 212 10.60 0.76 4.74
N MET A 213 10.67 -0.05 5.79
CA MET A 213 11.81 -0.09 6.70
C MET A 213 12.74 -1.23 6.28
N LEU A 214 14.03 -0.91 6.14
CA LEU A 214 15.07 -1.88 5.86
C LEU A 214 15.48 -2.62 7.14
N PRO A 215 16.10 -3.82 7.04
CA PRO A 215 16.51 -4.60 8.21
C PRO A 215 17.50 -3.88 9.15
N ASP A 216 18.26 -2.90 8.63
CA ASP A 216 19.19 -2.06 9.42
C ASP A 216 18.49 -0.89 10.15
N GLY A 217 17.17 -0.75 9.97
CA GLY A 217 16.38 0.34 10.53
C GLY A 217 16.36 1.63 9.70
N SER A 218 17.02 1.66 8.54
CA SER A 218 16.90 2.74 7.56
C SER A 218 15.51 2.73 6.93
N LEU A 219 15.05 3.89 6.44
CA LEU A 219 13.80 3.99 5.69
C LEU A 219 14.08 4.20 4.21
N VAL A 220 13.27 3.57 3.38
CA VAL A 220 13.17 3.87 1.96
C VAL A 220 11.81 4.48 1.70
N VAL A 221 11.78 5.72 1.21
CA VAL A 221 10.57 6.50 0.98
C VAL A 221 10.46 6.81 -0.51
N VAL A 222 9.32 6.50 -1.13
CA VAL A 222 9.06 6.94 -2.51
C VAL A 222 8.55 8.38 -2.51
N GLY A 223 9.22 9.24 -3.27
CA GLY A 223 8.80 10.60 -3.55
C GLY A 223 7.89 10.62 -4.78
N GLU A 224 6.59 10.86 -4.57
CA GLU A 224 5.63 10.86 -5.69
C GLU A 224 5.93 11.99 -6.67
N LEU A 225 6.31 13.16 -6.16
CA LEU A 225 6.33 14.40 -6.94
C LEU A 225 7.69 14.63 -7.64
N ASP A 226 8.76 14.05 -7.11
CA ASP A 226 10.11 14.18 -7.66
C ASP A 226 10.59 12.96 -8.46
N ALA A 227 9.77 11.90 -8.52
CA ALA A 227 10.04 10.63 -9.19
C ALA A 227 11.29 9.89 -8.66
N ARG A 228 11.56 9.99 -7.34
CA ARG A 228 12.74 9.37 -6.71
C ARG A 228 12.37 8.39 -5.61
N VAL A 229 13.36 7.58 -5.27
CA VAL A 229 13.41 6.79 -4.03
C VAL A 229 14.45 7.45 -3.12
N HIS A 230 14.04 7.81 -1.91
CA HIS A 230 14.86 8.44 -0.88
C HIS A 230 15.24 7.41 0.17
N LEU A 231 16.54 7.31 0.46
CA LEU A 231 17.07 6.54 1.57
C LEU A 231 17.34 7.47 2.74
N LEU A 232 16.74 7.17 3.88
CA LEU A 232 16.90 7.89 5.13
C LEU A 232 17.55 6.96 6.16
N VAL A 233 18.61 7.41 6.81
CA VAL A 233 19.31 6.63 7.85
C VAL A 233 18.96 7.16 9.23
N ARG A 234 19.10 6.31 10.25
CA ARG A 234 18.88 6.69 11.64
C ARG A 234 19.78 7.87 12.04
N ASP A 235 19.17 8.87 12.67
CA ASP A 235 19.84 10.06 13.19
C ASP A 235 19.17 10.49 14.50
N GLY A 236 19.82 10.17 15.62
CA GLY A 236 19.22 10.28 16.94
C GLY A 236 17.93 9.46 17.05
N ASP A 237 16.85 10.10 17.48
CA ASP A 237 15.52 9.49 17.60
C ASP A 237 14.73 9.50 16.29
N GLY A 238 15.28 10.07 15.21
CA GLY A 238 14.61 10.19 13.91
C GLY A 238 15.43 9.59 12.77
N TRP A 239 15.24 10.16 11.58
CA TRP A 239 15.97 9.81 10.38
C TRP A 239 16.34 11.05 9.56
N SER A 240 17.51 11.01 8.92
CA SER A 240 17.97 12.05 8.00
C SER A 240 18.18 11.50 6.57
N PRO A 241 17.88 12.28 5.52
CA PRO A 241 18.14 11.86 4.15
C PRO A 241 19.63 11.58 3.91
N ALA A 242 19.95 10.39 3.44
CA ALA A 242 21.31 9.95 3.11
C ALA A 242 21.56 9.90 1.60
N ALA A 243 20.56 9.47 0.83
CA ALA A 243 20.63 9.42 -0.63
C ALA A 243 19.23 9.58 -1.25
N ALA A 244 19.20 10.00 -2.50
CA ALA A 244 18.01 9.96 -3.33
C ALA A 244 18.42 9.53 -4.74
N VAL A 245 17.76 8.53 -5.29
CA VAL A 245 18.02 8.02 -6.65
C VAL A 245 16.74 8.07 -7.48
N PRO A 246 16.79 8.30 -8.81
CA PRO A 246 15.63 8.10 -9.66
C PRO A 246 15.11 6.67 -9.47
N VAL A 247 13.79 6.50 -9.41
CA VAL A 247 13.19 5.17 -9.30
C VAL A 247 13.51 4.29 -10.51
N SER A 248 13.66 4.90 -11.68
CA SER A 248 13.97 4.28 -12.96
C SER A 248 14.84 5.26 -13.79
N PRO A 249 15.71 4.76 -14.68
CA PRO A 249 16.46 5.58 -15.63
C PRO A 249 15.59 6.44 -16.56
N VAL A 250 14.32 6.07 -16.75
CA VAL A 250 13.38 6.82 -17.60
C VAL A 250 12.46 7.74 -16.82
N ALA A 251 12.53 7.75 -15.48
CA ALA A 251 11.63 8.51 -14.63
C ALA A 251 11.87 10.02 -14.74
N GLU A 252 10.78 10.77 -14.94
CA GLU A 252 10.78 12.22 -15.08
C GLU A 252 9.76 12.86 -14.13
N ALA A 253 10.23 13.74 -13.24
CA ALA A 253 9.38 14.46 -12.29
C ALA A 253 8.27 15.26 -13.02
N GLY A 254 7.05 15.21 -12.49
CA GLY A 254 5.88 15.86 -13.10
C GLY A 254 5.26 15.09 -14.27
N ARG A 255 5.87 13.97 -14.69
CA ARG A 255 5.30 13.02 -15.65
C ARG A 255 5.09 11.65 -15.03
N ASP A 256 6.07 11.20 -14.25
CA ASP A 256 6.11 9.89 -13.63
C ASP A 256 5.96 10.00 -12.12
N TYR A 257 5.17 9.10 -11.54
CA TYR A 257 4.74 9.17 -10.15
C TYR A 257 4.92 7.81 -9.47
N PRO A 258 6.02 7.59 -8.74
CA PRO A 258 6.19 6.42 -7.88
C PRO A 258 4.96 6.24 -6.99
N ALA A 259 4.51 4.99 -6.85
CA ALA A 259 3.26 4.67 -6.18
C ALA A 259 3.53 3.84 -4.92
N HIS A 260 3.44 2.53 -5.02
CA HIS A 260 3.67 1.60 -3.90
C HIS A 260 5.11 1.10 -3.93
N VAL A 261 5.70 0.88 -2.76
CA VAL A 261 7.02 0.27 -2.59
C VAL A 261 6.90 -0.92 -1.65
N THR A 262 7.47 -2.05 -2.04
CA THR A 262 7.63 -3.22 -1.17
C THR A 262 9.08 -3.68 -1.14
N LEU A 263 9.45 -4.34 -0.05
CA LEU A 263 10.73 -5.00 0.11
C LEU A 263 10.54 -6.50 -0.19
N SER A 264 11.49 -7.14 -0.86
CA SER A 264 11.56 -8.59 -0.99
C SER A 264 11.68 -9.26 0.38
N ALA A 265 11.27 -10.54 0.47
CA ALA A 265 11.32 -11.28 1.73
C ALA A 265 12.75 -11.39 2.31
N ASP A 266 13.77 -11.42 1.46
CA ASP A 266 15.19 -11.43 1.85
C ASP A 266 15.77 -10.04 2.18
N GLY A 267 15.00 -8.96 2.01
CA GLY A 267 15.45 -7.59 2.23
C GLY A 267 16.38 -7.01 1.17
N ALA A 268 16.64 -7.75 0.08
CA ALA A 268 17.67 -7.41 -0.90
C ALA A 268 17.15 -6.58 -2.09
N ARG A 269 15.83 -6.52 -2.31
CA ARG A 269 15.23 -5.86 -3.47
C ARG A 269 14.03 -5.01 -3.07
N LEU A 270 13.90 -3.87 -3.72
CA LEU A 270 12.74 -3.00 -3.67
C LEU A 270 11.95 -3.15 -4.96
N HIS A 271 10.63 -3.24 -4.85
CA HIS A 271 9.71 -3.23 -5.98
C HIS A 271 8.88 -1.96 -5.92
N VAL A 272 8.92 -1.14 -6.97
CA VAL A 272 8.23 0.14 -7.01
C VAL A 272 7.35 0.24 -8.25
N GLY A 273 6.04 0.41 -8.05
CA GLY A 273 5.15 0.75 -9.15
C GLY A 273 5.38 2.19 -9.60
N LEU A 274 5.67 2.41 -10.88
CA LEU A 274 5.87 3.73 -11.48
C LEU A 274 4.76 4.05 -12.47
N ARG A 275 3.86 4.95 -12.08
CA ARG A 275 2.79 5.47 -12.94
C ARG A 275 3.36 6.47 -13.94
N GLY A 276 2.82 6.51 -15.15
CA GLY A 276 3.30 7.38 -16.24
C GLY A 276 4.16 6.58 -17.21
N ALA A 277 5.34 6.15 -16.77
CA ALA A 277 6.19 5.22 -17.50
C ALA A 277 5.63 3.79 -17.51
N ASP A 278 4.72 3.48 -16.58
CA ASP A 278 3.96 2.23 -16.51
C ASP A 278 4.84 0.98 -16.42
N VAL A 279 5.77 1.03 -15.47
CA VAL A 279 6.71 -0.06 -15.17
C VAL A 279 6.62 -0.49 -13.70
N LEU A 280 6.98 -1.75 -13.44
CA LEU A 280 7.43 -2.19 -12.13
C LEU A 280 8.95 -2.04 -12.10
N ALA A 281 9.46 -1.04 -11.39
CA ALA A 281 10.88 -0.82 -11.21
C ALA A 281 11.41 -1.72 -10.08
N VAL A 282 12.54 -2.37 -10.32
CA VAL A 282 13.23 -3.22 -9.34
C VAL A 282 14.57 -2.58 -9.01
N LEU A 283 14.82 -2.34 -7.72
CA LEU A 283 16.10 -1.82 -7.23
C LEU A 283 16.72 -2.82 -6.26
N ARG A 284 18.03 -2.98 -6.29
CA ARG A 284 18.80 -3.71 -5.29
C ARG A 284 19.07 -2.81 -4.08
N VAL A 285 18.90 -3.37 -2.89
CA VAL A 285 19.47 -2.83 -1.66
C VAL A 285 20.82 -3.47 -1.47
N VAL A 286 21.89 -2.70 -1.61
CA VAL A 286 23.27 -3.15 -1.36
C VAL A 286 23.63 -2.75 0.07
N PRO A 287 23.74 -3.70 1.01
CA PRO A 287 24.16 -3.38 2.37
C PRO A 287 25.57 -2.79 2.37
N ALA A 288 25.80 -1.82 3.23
CA ALA A 288 27.13 -1.30 3.47
C ALA A 288 27.73 -1.91 4.75
N GLU A 289 29.02 -2.26 4.74
CA GLU A 289 29.74 -2.66 5.96
C GLU A 289 29.82 -1.50 6.98
N SER A 290 29.78 -0.26 6.49
CA SER A 290 29.68 0.96 7.28
C SER A 290 28.99 2.05 6.47
N GLY A 291 28.16 2.87 7.12
CA GLY A 291 27.38 3.93 6.46
C GLY A 291 26.01 3.48 5.97
N ALA A 292 25.45 4.23 5.02
CA ALA A 292 24.13 3.96 4.46
C ALA A 292 24.17 2.86 3.39
N PRO A 293 23.13 2.02 3.25
CA PRO A 293 23.03 1.12 2.11
C PRO A 293 22.99 1.92 0.78
N VAL A 294 23.30 1.25 -0.32
CA VAL A 294 23.20 1.83 -1.67
C VAL A 294 21.99 1.24 -2.38
N LEU A 295 21.21 2.10 -3.03
CA LEU A 295 20.10 1.68 -3.88
C LEU A 295 20.55 1.68 -5.33
N GLU A 296 20.48 0.53 -5.99
CA GLU A 296 20.89 0.36 -7.39
C GLU A 296 19.70 -0.07 -8.24
N HIS A 297 19.38 0.66 -9.30
CA HIS A 297 18.38 0.18 -10.26
C HIS A 297 18.86 -1.09 -10.95
N LEU A 298 17.99 -2.10 -11.00
CA LEU A 298 18.26 -3.39 -11.66
C LEU A 298 17.51 -3.51 -12.99
N ALA A 299 16.21 -3.28 -12.96
CA ALA A 299 15.35 -3.50 -14.12
C ALA A 299 14.06 -2.69 -14.03
N ASP A 300 13.48 -2.43 -15.20
CA ASP A 300 12.09 -2.02 -15.33
C ASP A 300 11.35 -3.12 -16.06
N VAL A 301 10.27 -3.65 -15.45
CA VAL A 301 9.36 -4.58 -16.13
C VAL A 301 8.22 -3.77 -16.76
N PRO A 302 8.09 -3.72 -18.10
CA PRO A 302 7.01 -2.98 -18.75
C PRO A 302 5.65 -3.60 -18.44
N LEU A 303 4.71 -2.80 -17.94
CA LEU A 303 3.35 -3.24 -17.63
C LEU A 303 2.35 -2.87 -18.73
N GLY A 304 2.81 -2.12 -19.73
CA GLY A 304 2.07 -1.70 -20.93
C GLY A 304 1.51 -0.29 -20.81
N ASP A 305 1.44 0.41 -21.94
CA ASP A 305 1.02 1.81 -21.97
C ASP A 305 -0.37 2.03 -21.34
N GLY A 306 -0.46 3.06 -20.51
CA GLY A 306 -1.66 3.43 -19.76
C GLY A 306 -1.99 2.48 -18.61
N ALA A 307 -1.03 1.69 -18.10
CA ALA A 307 -1.27 0.72 -17.03
C ALA A 307 -1.60 1.37 -15.69
N TRP A 308 -0.89 2.44 -15.33
CA TRP A 308 -1.02 3.14 -14.06
C TRP A 308 -0.89 2.20 -12.84
N PRO A 309 0.28 1.57 -12.61
CA PRO A 309 0.51 0.62 -11.53
C PRO A 309 0.49 1.31 -10.15
N ARG A 310 -0.69 1.37 -9.52
CA ARG A 310 -0.88 2.11 -8.25
C ARG A 310 -0.50 1.29 -7.01
N HIS A 311 -0.60 -0.03 -7.08
CA HIS A 311 -0.29 -0.94 -5.99
C HIS A 311 0.14 -2.31 -6.52
N HIS A 312 0.88 -3.05 -5.71
CA HIS A 312 1.23 -4.44 -5.98
C HIS A 312 1.41 -5.22 -4.68
N ALA A 313 1.31 -6.54 -4.76
CA ALA A 313 1.70 -7.46 -3.70
C ALA A 313 2.84 -8.34 -4.19
N VAL A 314 3.89 -8.49 -3.39
CA VAL A 314 4.90 -9.54 -3.57
C VAL A 314 4.38 -10.75 -2.80
N LEU A 315 4.12 -11.85 -3.49
CA LEU A 315 3.53 -13.04 -2.88
C LEU A 315 4.55 -13.73 -1.98
N SER A 316 4.09 -14.24 -0.83
CA SER A 316 4.94 -14.93 0.15
C SER A 316 5.47 -16.28 -0.34
N SER A 317 4.78 -16.92 -1.28
CA SER A 317 5.23 -18.14 -1.94
C SER A 317 6.09 -17.79 -3.16
N ASP A 318 7.38 -18.12 -3.09
CA ASP A 318 8.20 -18.15 -4.30
C ASP A 318 7.67 -19.21 -5.27
N GLY A 319 7.84 -18.98 -6.57
CA GLY A 319 7.59 -20.03 -7.56
C GLY A 319 8.45 -21.26 -7.25
N ALA A 320 8.06 -22.44 -7.75
CA ALA A 320 8.82 -23.69 -7.55
C ALA A 320 10.30 -23.62 -8.02
N ASP A 321 10.65 -22.60 -8.80
CA ASP A 321 11.98 -22.29 -9.32
C ASP A 321 12.71 -21.16 -8.58
N GLY A 322 12.14 -20.63 -7.48
CA GLY A 322 12.70 -19.53 -6.70
C GLY A 322 12.48 -18.14 -7.29
N ALA A 323 11.65 -18.01 -8.34
CA ALA A 323 11.27 -16.71 -8.87
C ALA A 323 10.28 -15.99 -7.93
N GLU A 324 10.49 -14.69 -7.73
CA GLU A 324 9.53 -13.86 -7.01
C GLU A 324 8.31 -13.61 -7.89
N THR A 325 7.12 -13.71 -7.29
CA THR A 325 5.87 -13.44 -7.98
C THR A 325 5.26 -12.15 -7.44
N VAL A 326 4.97 -11.20 -8.33
CA VAL A 326 4.41 -9.89 -7.99
C VAL A 326 3.09 -9.70 -8.72
N VAL A 327 2.00 -9.45 -8.00
CA VAL A 327 0.71 -9.12 -8.60
C VAL A 327 0.48 -7.63 -8.53
N VAL A 328 0.36 -7.00 -9.69
CA VAL A 328 0.26 -5.55 -9.86
C VAL A 328 -1.15 -5.16 -10.24
N ALA A 329 -1.71 -4.19 -9.51
CA ALA A 329 -2.97 -3.52 -9.86
C ALA A 329 -2.72 -2.43 -10.92
N LEU A 330 -3.13 -2.71 -12.15
CA LEU A 330 -3.07 -1.78 -13.28
C LEU A 330 -4.38 -1.00 -13.34
N GLN A 331 -4.42 0.11 -12.61
CA GLN A 331 -5.66 0.85 -12.32
C GLN A 331 -6.37 1.27 -13.61
N ASP A 332 -5.68 1.98 -14.51
CA ASP A 332 -6.32 2.62 -15.67
C ASP A 332 -6.64 1.62 -16.80
N ARG A 333 -6.18 0.38 -16.66
CA ARG A 333 -6.52 -0.75 -17.53
C ARG A 333 -7.61 -1.64 -16.95
N SER A 334 -7.98 -1.45 -15.68
CA SER A 334 -8.84 -2.37 -14.95
C SER A 334 -8.34 -3.81 -15.02
N GLU A 335 -7.03 -4.02 -14.84
CA GLU A 335 -6.37 -5.33 -14.97
C GLU A 335 -5.50 -5.61 -13.75
N LEU A 336 -5.43 -6.89 -13.35
CA LEU A 336 -4.31 -7.42 -12.58
C LEU A 336 -3.28 -7.98 -13.56
N ALA A 337 -2.00 -7.74 -13.30
CA ALA A 337 -0.89 -8.40 -13.99
C ALA A 337 -0.04 -9.18 -12.99
N THR A 338 0.23 -10.45 -13.31
CA THR A 338 1.18 -11.26 -12.55
C THR A 338 2.54 -11.21 -13.23
N VAL A 339 3.54 -10.76 -12.50
CA VAL A 339 4.92 -10.63 -12.94
C VAL A 339 5.76 -11.69 -12.23
N ARG A 340 6.61 -12.38 -12.99
CA ARG A 340 7.65 -13.25 -12.42
C ARG A 340 9.00 -12.58 -12.59
N LEU A 341 9.75 -12.49 -11.50
CA LEU A 341 11.04 -11.82 -11.44
C LEU A 341 12.16 -12.85 -11.20
N ASP A 342 13.25 -12.70 -11.93
CA ASP A 342 14.51 -13.35 -11.62
C ASP A 342 15.15 -12.64 -10.40
N PRO A 343 15.33 -13.31 -9.25
CA PRO A 343 15.80 -12.66 -8.03
C PRO A 343 17.27 -12.19 -8.09
N ALA A 344 18.06 -12.72 -9.03
CA ALA A 344 19.45 -12.34 -9.22
C ALA A 344 19.57 -11.05 -10.05
N THR A 345 18.76 -10.92 -11.10
CA THR A 345 18.86 -9.80 -12.05
C THR A 345 17.78 -8.73 -11.87
N GLY A 346 16.68 -9.03 -11.20
CA GLY A 346 15.48 -8.20 -11.13
C GLY A 346 14.68 -8.13 -12.45
N ALA A 347 15.19 -8.72 -13.53
CA ALA A 347 14.46 -8.79 -14.78
C ALA A 347 13.20 -9.66 -14.61
N GLY A 348 12.14 -9.33 -15.34
CA GLY A 348 10.92 -10.11 -15.24
C GLY A 348 10.01 -9.98 -16.44
N GLU A 349 8.98 -10.81 -16.41
CA GLU A 349 7.97 -10.91 -17.46
C GLU A 349 6.57 -10.95 -16.86
N VAL A 350 5.62 -10.37 -17.58
CA VAL A 350 4.19 -10.51 -17.27
C VAL A 350 3.74 -11.88 -17.78
N VAL A 351 3.47 -12.81 -16.86
CA VAL A 351 3.07 -14.19 -17.21
C VAL A 351 1.55 -14.35 -17.31
N ALA A 352 0.79 -13.48 -16.64
CA ALA A 352 -0.66 -13.50 -16.70
C ALA A 352 -1.25 -12.10 -16.59
N ARG A 353 -2.43 -11.92 -17.19
CA ARG A 353 -3.27 -10.74 -17.05
C ARG A 353 -4.70 -11.16 -16.81
N HIS A 354 -5.41 -10.40 -15.99
CA HIS A 354 -6.81 -10.63 -15.72
C HIS A 354 -7.57 -9.31 -15.64
N ALA A 355 -8.57 -9.14 -16.50
CA ALA A 355 -9.42 -7.96 -16.47
C ALA A 355 -10.43 -8.05 -15.33
N LEU A 356 -10.58 -6.97 -14.57
CA LEU A 356 -11.61 -6.80 -13.56
C LEU A 356 -12.70 -5.84 -14.05
N PRO A 357 -13.95 -5.97 -13.57
CA PRO A 357 -15.03 -5.05 -13.94
C PRO A 357 -14.80 -3.60 -13.49
N THR A 358 -14.00 -3.40 -12.44
CA THR A 358 -13.65 -2.10 -11.88
C THR A 358 -12.12 -1.96 -11.72
N PRO A 359 -11.57 -0.74 -11.80
CA PRO A 359 -10.14 -0.47 -11.61
C PRO A 359 -9.60 -1.04 -10.27
N PRO A 360 -8.60 -1.95 -10.28
CA PRO A 360 -7.96 -2.40 -9.05
C PRO A 360 -7.10 -1.29 -8.46
N ALA A 361 -7.13 -1.17 -7.14
CA ALA A 361 -6.47 -0.10 -6.37
C ALA A 361 -5.48 -0.65 -5.34
N CYS A 362 -5.80 -1.78 -4.70
CA CYS A 362 -4.97 -2.45 -3.70
C CYS A 362 -5.04 -3.96 -3.91
N VAL A 363 -3.90 -4.65 -3.73
CA VAL A 363 -3.77 -6.11 -3.79
C VAL A 363 -3.19 -6.56 -2.46
N LEU A 364 -3.90 -7.43 -1.75
CA LEU A 364 -3.52 -7.90 -0.42
C LEU A 364 -3.56 -9.43 -0.42
N GLU A 365 -2.42 -10.08 -0.15
CA GLU A 365 -2.37 -11.52 0.11
C GLU A 365 -3.09 -11.83 1.43
N SER A 366 -3.90 -12.90 1.45
CA SER A 366 -4.80 -13.20 2.57
C SER A 366 -4.26 -14.18 3.59
#